data_AF-A0A2V9MCN8-F1
#
_entry.id   AF-A0A2V9MCN8-F1
#
_cell.length_a   1.000
_cell.length_b   1.000
_cell.length_c   1.000
_cell.angle_alpha   90.00
_cell.angle_beta   90.00
_cell.angle_gamma   90.00
#
_symmetry.space_group_name_H-M   'P 1'
#
loop_
_entity.id
_entity.type
_entity.pdbx_description
1 polymer ?
#
loop_
_entity_poly.entity_id
_entity_poly.type
_entity_poly.pdbx_seq_one_letter_code
_entity_poly.pdbx_strand_id
1 'polypeptide(L)'
;IVTAYRGRCWIDPVSYQVVRLEDKAIDIPEDFPVTRSEGSTDYDLADIAGVKYWLPVRAEILMVEGGTKIHTRNVIEFKRYRKFEAEVKISTD
;
A
#
# COMPACT_ATOMS: atom_id res chain seq x y z
N ILE A 1 16.71 9.82 7.13
CA ILE A 1 17.34 8.87 6.20
C ILE A 1 16.43 8.66 5.00
N VAL A 2 16.98 8.51 3.80
CA VAL A 2 16.26 8.05 2.60
C VAL A 2 17.02 6.83 2.11
N THR A 3 16.32 5.72 1.88
CA THR A 3 16.91 4.43 1.50
C THR A 3 16.33 3.99 0.16
N ALA A 4 17.07 3.17 -0.59
CA ALA A 4 16.55 2.59 -1.82
C ALA A 4 15.51 1.49 -1.49
N TYR A 5 14.59 1.27 -2.42
CA TYR A 5 13.59 0.21 -2.30
C TYR A 5 13.69 -0.70 -3.51
N ARG A 6 13.54 -2.00 -3.27
CA ARG A 6 13.29 -2.99 -4.31
C ARG A 6 11.97 -3.68 -4.04
N GLY A 7 11.31 -4.14 -5.09
CA GLY A 7 9.99 -4.71 -4.93
C GLY A 7 9.61 -5.68 -6.03
N ARG A 8 8.38 -6.17 -5.91
CA ARG A 8 7.73 -7.07 -6.86
C ARG A 8 6.31 -6.58 -7.09
N CYS A 9 5.84 -6.77 -8.31
CA CYS A 9 4.46 -6.49 -8.72
C CYS A 9 3.88 -7.79 -9.28
N TRP A 10 2.75 -8.22 -8.74
CA TRP A 10 2.01 -9.37 -9.25
C TRP A 10 0.87 -8.84 -10.10
N ILE A 11 0.79 -9.34 -11.32
CA ILE A 11 -0.22 -8.95 -12.30
C ILE A 11 -1.06 -10.17 -12.62
N ASP A 12 -2.37 -10.03 -12.53
CA ASP A 12 -3.30 -11.05 -13.03
C ASP A 12 -3.22 -11.11 -14.57
N PRO A 13 -2.94 -12.28 -15.17
CA PRO A 13 -2.66 -12.37 -16.60
C PRO A 13 -3.88 -12.19 -17.50
N VAL A 14 -5.10 -12.21 -16.94
CA VAL A 14 -6.34 -12.10 -17.72
C VAL A 14 -6.85 -10.66 -17.72
N SER A 15 -6.93 -10.05 -16.54
CA SER A 15 -7.44 -8.69 -16.32
C SER A 15 -6.36 -7.62 -16.40
N TYR A 16 -5.08 -8.02 -16.39
CA TYR A 16 -3.90 -7.14 -16.31
C TYR A 16 -3.88 -6.23 -15.08
N GLN A 17 -4.66 -6.57 -14.05
CA GLN A 17 -4.69 -5.83 -12.80
C GLN A 17 -3.52 -6.22 -11.91
N VAL A 18 -3.00 -5.24 -11.17
CA VAL A 18 -2.05 -5.51 -10.09
C VAL A 18 -2.80 -6.14 -8.93
N VAL A 19 -2.46 -7.37 -8.56
CA VAL A 19 -3.11 -8.09 -7.43
C VAL A 19 -2.34 -7.90 -6.12
N ARG A 20 -1.03 -7.65 -6.20
CA ARG A 20 -0.17 -7.39 -5.06
C ARG A 20 1.01 -6.50 -5.45
N LEU A 21 1.44 -5.68 -4.50
CA LEU A 21 2.74 -5.02 -4.48
C LEU A 21 3.50 -5.45 -3.24
N GLU A 22 4.80 -5.68 -3.37
CA GLU A 22 5.71 -5.86 -2.24
C GLU A 22 6.91 -4.95 -2.42
N ASP A 23 7.37 -4.37 -1.32
CA ASP A 23 8.55 -3.53 -1.28
C ASP A 23 9.42 -3.88 -0.07
N LYS A 24 10.71 -3.63 -0.22
CA LYS A 24 11.71 -3.82 0.81
C LYS A 24 12.75 -2.73 0.71
N ALA A 25 12.99 -2.05 1.84
CA ALA A 25 14.12 -1.17 1.99
C ALA A 25 15.44 -1.94 1.84
N ILE A 26 16.34 -1.40 1.02
CA ILE A 26 17.70 -1.88 0.78
C ILE A 26 18.69 -0.75 1.01
N ASP A 27 19.94 -1.11 1.27
CA ASP A 27 21.04 -0.18 1.54
C ASP A 27 20.76 0.77 2.71
N ILE A 28 20.08 0.23 3.75
CA ILE A 28 19.85 0.96 5.00
C ILE A 28 21.19 1.13 5.72
N PRO A 29 21.59 2.36 6.10
CA PRO A 29 22.85 2.58 6.82
C PRO A 29 22.95 1.80 8.12
N GLU A 30 24.15 1.31 8.42
CA GLU A 30 24.41 0.49 9.61
C GLU A 30 24.22 1.24 10.94
N ASP A 31 24.39 2.56 10.92
CA ASP A 31 24.18 3.44 12.08
C ASP A 31 22.71 3.83 12.28
N PHE A 32 21.80 3.39 11.40
CA PHE A 32 20.37 3.64 11.53
C PHE A 32 19.69 2.58 12.42
N PRO A 33 18.80 2.96 13.35
CA PRO A 33 18.18 2.01 14.27
C PRO A 33 17.34 0.92 13.60
N VAL A 34 16.63 1.28 12.53
CA VAL A 34 15.82 0.33 11.75
C VAL A 34 16.74 -0.42 10.80
N THR A 35 16.70 -1.75 10.85
CA THR A 35 17.56 -2.63 10.03
C THR A 35 16.78 -3.41 8.97
N ARG A 36 15.44 -3.40 9.06
CA ARG A 36 14.56 -4.02 8.08
C ARG A 36 13.26 -3.24 8.02
N SER A 37 12.81 -2.94 6.81
CA SER A 37 11.46 -2.43 6.52
C SER A 37 10.96 -3.11 5.26
N GLU A 38 9.82 -3.78 5.36
CA GLU A 38 9.17 -4.51 4.27
C GLU A 38 7.69 -4.17 4.28
N GLY A 39 7.12 -4.00 3.09
CA GLY A 39 5.71 -3.71 2.89
C GLY A 39 5.08 -4.67 1.88
N SER A 40 3.78 -4.89 2.06
CA SER A 40 2.93 -5.54 1.06
C SER A 40 1.58 -4.85 1.01
N THR A 41 1.00 -4.75 -0.20
CA THR A 41 -0.35 -4.24 -0.42
C THR A 41 -1.08 -5.17 -1.38
N ASP A 42 -2.21 -5.70 -0.94
CA ASP A 42 -3.12 -6.55 -1.69
C ASP A 42 -4.25 -5.71 -2.30
N TYR A 43 -4.59 -6.00 -3.54
CA TYR A 43 -5.63 -5.31 -4.29
C TYR A 43 -6.72 -6.29 -4.71
N ASP A 44 -7.97 -5.83 -4.66
CA ASP A 44 -9.14 -6.60 -5.11
C ASP A 44 -10.28 -5.62 -5.48
N LEU A 45 -11.40 -6.16 -5.95
CA LEU A 45 -12.62 -5.43 -6.24
C LEU A 45 -13.28 -4.95 -4.93
N ALA A 46 -13.35 -3.63 -4.77
CA ALA A 46 -14.18 -2.96 -3.78
C ALA A 46 -15.45 -2.41 -4.44
N ASP A 47 -16.60 -2.58 -3.78
CA ASP A 47 -17.85 -1.96 -4.19
C ASP A 47 -17.98 -0.56 -3.58
N ILE A 48 -18.25 0.42 -4.44
CA ILE A 48 -18.65 1.76 -4.01
C ILE A 48 -19.90 2.16 -4.78
N ALA A 49 -21.03 2.21 -4.06
CA ALA A 49 -22.33 2.59 -4.60
C ALA A 49 -22.74 1.77 -5.85
N GLY A 50 -22.47 0.46 -5.86
CA GLY A 50 -22.81 -0.45 -6.95
C GLY A 50 -21.81 -0.46 -8.12
N VAL A 51 -20.77 0.37 -8.06
CA VAL A 51 -19.66 0.37 -9.01
C VAL A 51 -18.46 -0.34 -8.39
N LYS A 52 -17.86 -1.27 -9.13
CA LYS A 52 -16.66 -1.99 -8.68
C LYS A 52 -15.39 -1.23 -9.06
N TYR A 53 -14.48 -1.08 -8.10
CA TYR A 53 -13.19 -0.44 -8.28
C TYR A 53 -12.09 -1.40 -7.82
N TRP A 54 -10.97 -1.45 -8.55
CA TRP A 54 -9.79 -2.21 -8.15
C TRP A 54 -8.97 -1.40 -7.15
N LEU A 55 -9.08 -1.71 -5.86
CA LEU A 55 -8.53 -0.89 -4.78
C LEU A 55 -7.75 -1.76 -3.77
N PRO A 56 -6.86 -1.16 -2.97
CA PRO A 56 -6.24 -1.87 -1.85
C PRO A 56 -7.30 -2.45 -0.92
N VAL A 57 -7.13 -3.70 -0.50
CA VAL A 57 -8.00 -4.35 0.48
C VAL A 57 -7.26 -4.67 1.78
N ARG A 58 -5.94 -4.86 1.69
CA ARG A 58 -5.08 -5.10 2.84
C ARG A 58 -3.69 -4.55 2.59
N ALA A 59 -3.05 -3.99 3.61
CA ALA A 59 -1.62 -3.73 3.60
C ALA A 59 -0.98 -4.25 4.89
N GLU A 60 0.30 -4.59 4.80
CA GLU A 60 1.09 -5.04 5.92
C GLU A 60 2.49 -4.45 5.83
N ILE A 61 2.96 -3.91 6.95
CA ILE A 61 4.30 -3.35 7.10
C ILE A 61 4.99 -4.08 8.24
N LEU A 62 6.16 -4.64 7.95
CA LEU A 62 7.03 -5.32 8.90
C LEU A 62 8.28 -4.47 9.09
N MET A 63 8.62 -4.16 10.34
CA MET A 63 9.82 -3.38 10.65
C MET A 63 10.59 -4.00 11.81
N VAL A 64 11.91 -3.97 11.72
CA VAL A 64 12.81 -4.46 12.77
C VAL A 64 13.78 -3.36 13.16
N GLU A 65 13.89 -3.12 14.47
CA GLU A 65 14.90 -2.27 15.07
C GLU A 65 16.06 -3.15 15.59
N GLY A 66 17.26 -2.95 15.05
CA GLY A 66 18.39 -3.85 15.26
C GLY A 66 18.95 -3.82 16.68
N GLY A 67 19.04 -2.64 17.29
CA GLY A 67 19.64 -2.45 18.62
C GLY A 67 18.77 -2.97 19.77
N THR A 68 17.44 -2.92 19.62
CA THR A 68 16.47 -3.27 20.67
C THR A 68 15.79 -4.62 20.44
N LYS A 69 16.03 -5.26 19.29
CA LYS A 69 15.29 -6.46 18.83
C LYS A 69 13.77 -6.26 18.87
N ILE A 70 13.31 -5.04 18.59
CA ILE A 70 11.89 -4.75 18.46
C ILE A 70 11.44 -5.13 17.05
N HIS A 71 10.39 -5.95 16.97
CA HIS A 71 9.73 -6.32 15.73
C HIS A 71 8.32 -5.76 15.75
N THR A 72 7.99 -4.92 14.76
CA THR A 72 6.64 -4.40 14.62
C THR A 72 5.98 -4.98 13.38
N ARG A 73 4.67 -5.19 13.50
CA ARG A 73 3.77 -5.64 12.45
C ARG A 73 2.58 -4.71 12.45
N ASN A 74 2.49 -3.86 11.43
CA ASN A 74 1.32 -3.02 11.21
C ASN A 74 0.48 -3.66 10.11
N VAL A 75 -0.81 -3.88 10.39
CA VAL A 75 -1.77 -4.43 9.42
C VAL A 75 -2.88 -3.41 9.22
N ILE A 76 -3.15 -3.08 7.97
CA ILE A 76 -4.19 -2.16 7.54
C ILE A 76 -5.22 -2.97 6.76
N GLU A 77 -6.49 -2.86 7.14
CA GLU A 77 -7.61 -3.41 6.38
C GLU A 77 -8.42 -2.26 5.80
N PHE A 78 -8.49 -2.20 4.48
CA PHE A 78 -9.23 -1.15 3.78
C PHE A 78 -10.68 -1.60 3.65
N LYS A 79 -11.55 -0.97 4.43
CA LYS A 79 -12.97 -1.32 4.52
C LYS A 79 -13.83 -0.08 4.32
N ARG A 80 -15.04 -0.29 3.79
CA ARG A 80 -16.09 0.75 3.65
C ARG A 80 -15.62 1.96 2.83
N TYR A 81 -15.06 1.71 1.65
CA TYR A 81 -14.74 2.76 0.70
C TYR A 81 -15.95 3.65 0.42
N ARG A 82 -15.73 4.96 0.34
CA ARG A 82 -16.72 5.96 -0.03
C ARG A 82 -16.12 6.88 -1.07
N LYS A 83 -16.90 7.17 -2.10
CA LYS A 83 -16.58 8.17 -3.11
C LYS A 83 -17.36 9.44 -2.75
N PHE A 84 -16.64 10.55 -2.62
CA PHE A 84 -17.23 11.86 -2.38
C PHE A 84 -17.03 12.69 -3.65
N GLU A 85 -18.11 13.11 -4.28
CA GLU A 85 -18.10 13.93 -5.49
C GLU A 85 -18.90 15.20 -5.25
N ALA A 86 -18.46 16.29 -5.86
CA ALA A 86 -19.18 17.56 -5.88
C ALA A 86 -19.47 17.92 -7.34
N GLU A 87 -20.73 18.22 -7.65
CA GLU A 87 -21.09 18.76 -8.95
C GLU A 87 -20.88 20.28 -8.93
N VAL A 88 -20.05 20.80 -9.84
CA VAL A 88 -19.90 22.24 -10.07
C VAL A 88 -20.71 22.59 -11.32
N LYS A 89 -21.74 23.43 -11.16
CA LYS A 89 -22.44 24.06 -12.29
C LYS A 89 -21.93 25.49 -12.45
N ILE A 90 -21.30 25.78 -13.59
CA ILE A 90 -20.93 27.14 -13.98
C ILE A 90 -22.04 27.65 -14.91
N SER A 91 -22.77 28.67 -14.48
CA SER A 91 -23.67 29.44 -15.34
C SER A 91 -23.01 30.77 -15.70
N THR A 92 -22.97 31.09 -16.99
CA THR A 92 -22.71 32.45 -17.48
C THR A 92 -24.04 33.10 -17.82
N ASP A 93 -24.26 34.32 -17.30
CA ASP A 93 -25.39 35.18 -17.63
C ASP A 93 -25.39 35.61 -19.11
#